data_AF-A0A6N4WHL1-F1
#
_entry.id   AF-A0A6N4WHL1-F1
#
_cell.length_a   1.000
_cell.length_b   1.000
_cell.length_c   1.000
_cell.angle_alpha   90.00
_cell.angle_beta   90.00
_cell.angle_gamma   90.00
#
_symmetry.space_group_name_H-M   'P 1'
#
loop_
_entity.id
_entity.type
_entity.pdbx_description
1 polymer ?
#
loop_
_entity_poly.entity_id
_entity_poly.type
_entity_poly.pdbx_seq_one_letter_code
_entity_poly.pdbx_strand_id
1 'polypeptide(L)'
;MVLHAAETVLDRDGTPGVTIRAVAHEADVAPMSVYNRFANKEALLAALAMRALDDLDVVIEKPSDGAPVERFRQACRNYRSYALSHPARYGLIFSNGSPLADQTSAAAAHGRPVFGVLVDLVRAFATGAAAKNPTEAAQAVWSAVHGAVTIEIAGIGQTPEPAASFEHLLDLLVAGLG
;
A
#
# COMPACT_ATOMS: atom_id res chain seq x y z
N MET A 1 -1.46 21.75 -2.67
CA MET A 1 -0.16 22.41 -2.90
C MET A 1 0.95 21.76 -2.09
N VAL A 2 1.16 22.05 -0.80
CA VAL A 2 2.35 21.56 -0.06
C VAL A 2 2.47 20.03 0.00
N LEU A 3 1.39 19.31 0.33
CA LEU A 3 1.46 17.84 0.38
C LEU A 3 1.72 17.26 -1.03
N HIS A 4 1.15 17.86 -2.08
CA HIS A 4 1.34 17.43 -3.47
C HIS A 4 2.78 17.62 -3.93
N ALA A 5 3.38 18.77 -3.61
CA ALA A 5 4.81 18.97 -3.80
C ALA A 5 5.64 17.93 -3.03
N ALA A 6 5.22 17.56 -1.82
CA ALA A 6 5.91 16.52 -1.06
C ALA A 6 5.81 15.12 -1.71
N GLU A 7 4.70 14.79 -2.39
CA GLU A 7 4.61 13.59 -3.23
C GLU A 7 5.55 13.67 -4.42
N THR A 8 5.60 14.81 -5.11
CA THR A 8 6.52 15.00 -6.24
C THR A 8 7.97 14.80 -5.81
N VAL A 9 8.35 15.34 -4.65
CA VAL A 9 9.68 15.11 -4.06
C VAL A 9 9.87 13.63 -3.68
N LEU A 10 8.86 12.98 -3.09
CA LEU A 10 8.93 11.57 -2.73
C LEU A 10 9.13 10.67 -3.95
N ASP A 11 8.36 10.89 -5.01
CA ASP A 11 8.41 10.08 -6.23
C ASP A 11 9.75 10.26 -6.96
N ARG A 12 10.33 11.47 -6.91
CA ARG A 12 11.61 11.80 -7.58
C ARG A 12 12.84 11.38 -6.76
N ASP A 13 12.84 11.68 -5.47
CA ASP A 13 14.03 11.66 -4.62
C ASP A 13 13.95 10.62 -3.48
N GLY A 14 12.84 9.89 -3.38
CA GLY A 14 12.57 8.93 -2.32
C GLY A 14 12.39 9.57 -0.93
N THR A 15 12.10 8.74 0.08
CA THR A 15 11.91 9.16 1.47
C THR A 15 13.07 10.01 2.04
N PRO A 16 14.36 9.72 1.74
CA PRO A 16 15.47 10.57 2.18
C PRO A 16 15.38 12.00 1.63
N GLY A 17 14.95 12.16 0.37
CA GLY A 17 14.80 13.45 -0.30
C GLY A 17 13.66 14.32 0.22
N VAL A 18 12.65 13.71 0.87
CA VAL A 18 11.56 14.45 1.52
C VAL A 18 12.09 15.22 2.73
N THR A 19 12.47 16.47 2.50
CA THR A 19 12.89 17.43 3.51
C THR A 19 11.99 18.66 3.46
N ILE A 20 11.85 19.36 4.60
CA ILE A 20 11.04 20.59 4.65
C ILE A 20 11.50 21.61 3.61
N ARG A 21 12.81 21.74 3.38
CA ARG A 21 13.37 22.65 2.38
C ARG A 21 13.06 22.20 0.94
N ALA A 22 13.25 20.93 0.63
CA ALA A 22 12.94 20.40 -0.70
C ALA A 22 11.44 20.56 -1.03
N VAL A 23 10.57 20.28 -0.07
CA VAL A 23 9.12 20.44 -0.23
C VAL A 23 8.71 21.90 -0.35
N ALA A 24 9.31 22.80 0.44
CA ALA A 24 9.06 24.24 0.33
C ALA A 24 9.46 24.77 -1.05
N HIS A 25 10.62 24.34 -1.54
CA HIS A 25 11.10 24.69 -2.88
C HIS A 25 10.18 24.16 -3.97
N GLU A 26 9.80 22.88 -3.92
CA GLU A 26 8.86 22.27 -4.88
C GLU A 26 7.47 22.93 -4.86
N ALA A 27 7.02 23.39 -3.69
CA ALA A 27 5.75 24.06 -3.53
C ALA A 27 5.79 25.58 -3.84
N ASP A 28 6.95 26.14 -4.15
CA ASP A 28 7.21 27.58 -4.30
C ASP A 28 6.72 28.41 -3.10
N VAL A 29 7.07 27.97 -1.89
CA VAL A 29 6.73 28.64 -0.63
C VAL A 29 7.93 28.76 0.30
N ALA A 30 7.82 29.63 1.31
CA ALA A 30 8.81 29.70 2.38
C ALA A 30 8.79 28.40 3.24
N PRO A 31 9.93 27.93 3.78
CA PRO A 31 9.97 26.77 4.67
C PRO A 31 9.03 26.87 5.88
N MET A 32 8.82 28.08 6.41
CA MET A 32 7.88 28.32 7.51
C MET A 32 6.43 27.97 7.14
N SER A 33 6.03 28.12 5.87
CA SER A 33 4.70 27.71 5.41
C SER A 33 4.48 26.20 5.49
N VAL A 34 5.55 25.41 5.34
CA VAL A 34 5.50 23.96 5.54
C VAL A 34 5.42 23.62 7.04
N TYR A 35 6.22 24.30 7.89
CA TYR A 35 6.17 24.12 9.34
C TYR A 35 4.81 24.47 9.96
N ASN A 36 4.11 25.47 9.41
CA ASN A 36 2.76 25.82 9.85
C ASN A 36 1.73 24.69 9.63
N ARG A 37 2.04 23.75 8.73
CA ARG A 37 1.17 22.61 8.40
C ARG A 37 1.66 21.29 9.00
N PHE A 38 2.97 21.13 9.15
CA PHE A 38 3.59 19.92 9.69
C PHE A 38 4.64 20.31 10.73
N ALA A 39 4.45 19.84 11.97
CA ALA A 39 5.32 20.20 13.08
C ALA A 39 6.80 19.81 12.83
N ASN A 40 7.03 18.72 12.11
CA ASN A 40 8.35 18.18 11.79
C ASN A 40 8.30 17.30 10.52
N LYS A 41 9.45 16.73 10.15
CA LYS A 41 9.58 15.84 8.98
C LYS A 41 8.72 14.57 9.16
N GLU A 42 8.65 14.05 10.38
CA GLU A 42 7.93 12.83 10.71
C GLU A 42 6.41 13.02 10.49
N ALA A 43 5.86 14.17 10.89
CA ALA A 43 4.47 14.53 10.64
C ALA A 43 4.17 14.67 9.14
N LEU A 44 5.11 15.20 8.35
CA LEU A 44 4.99 15.25 6.90
C LEU A 44 5.01 13.84 6.27
N LEU A 45 5.91 12.97 6.71
CA LEU A 45 5.98 11.57 6.24
C LEU A 45 4.73 10.78 6.62
N ALA A 46 4.19 10.97 7.83
CA ALA A 46 2.93 10.36 8.24
C ALA A 46 1.76 10.83 7.36
N ALA A 47 1.69 12.13 7.03
CA ALA A 47 0.68 12.66 6.12
C ALA A 47 0.82 12.11 4.69
N LEU A 48 2.05 11.93 4.20
CA LEU A 48 2.30 11.27 2.91
C LEU A 48 1.89 9.80 2.92
N ALA A 49 2.18 9.07 4.01
CA ALA A 49 1.78 7.68 4.15
C ALA A 49 0.25 7.53 4.19
N MET A 50 -0.46 8.39 4.92
CA MET A 50 -1.93 8.41 4.92
C MET A 50 -2.50 8.68 3.53
N ARG A 51 -1.93 9.63 2.77
CA ARG A 51 -2.39 9.88 1.41
C ARG A 51 -2.08 8.74 0.44
N ALA A 52 -0.92 8.11 0.59
CA ALA A 52 -0.58 6.93 -0.19
C ALA A 52 -1.48 5.72 0.16
N LEU A 53 -1.98 5.65 1.39
CA LEU A 53 -3.02 4.70 1.80
C LEU A 53 -4.39 5.05 1.21
N ASP A 54 -4.78 6.33 1.16
CA ASP A 54 -6.01 6.78 0.49
C ASP A 54 -6.00 6.38 -1.00
N ASP A 55 -4.88 6.64 -1.69
CA ASP A 55 -4.71 6.25 -3.09
C ASP A 55 -4.82 4.72 -3.24
N LEU A 56 -4.22 3.97 -2.32
CA LEU A 56 -4.27 2.51 -2.32
C LEU A 56 -5.71 1.99 -2.08
N ASP A 57 -6.42 2.56 -1.12
CA ASP A 57 -7.79 2.23 -0.76
C ASP A 57 -8.72 2.38 -1.98
N VAL A 58 -8.64 3.52 -2.66
CA VAL A 58 -9.43 3.80 -3.87
C VAL A 58 -9.16 2.77 -4.97
N VAL A 59 -7.91 2.35 -5.18
CA VAL A 59 -7.63 1.38 -6.25
C VAL A 59 -8.03 -0.05 -5.87
N ILE A 60 -8.00 -0.44 -4.59
CA ILE A 60 -8.38 -1.80 -4.16
C ILE A 60 -9.88 -1.94 -3.85
N GLU A 61 -10.60 -0.83 -3.58
CA GLU A 61 -12.06 -0.79 -3.37
C GLU A 61 -12.85 -0.76 -4.70
N LYS A 62 -12.18 -0.44 -5.82
CA LYS A 62 -12.79 -0.40 -7.15
C LYS A 62 -13.29 -1.75 -7.78
N PRO A 63 -13.21 -2.96 -7.20
CA PRO A 63 -13.67 -4.15 -7.91
C PRO A 63 -15.15 -4.06 -8.31
N SER A 64 -15.34 -4.10 -9.63
CA SER A 64 -16.59 -3.96 -10.37
C SER A 64 -17.63 -5.04 -10.06
N ASP A 65 -18.78 -4.93 -10.73
CA ASP A 65 -19.72 -6.03 -10.96
C ASP A 65 -18.94 -7.32 -11.30
N GLY A 66 -19.22 -8.41 -10.57
CA GLY A 66 -18.49 -9.67 -10.76
C GLY A 66 -18.61 -10.63 -9.57
N ALA A 67 -18.21 -11.89 -9.81
CA ALA A 67 -18.17 -12.90 -8.76
C ALA A 67 -17.15 -12.53 -7.66
N PRO A 68 -17.39 -12.91 -6.39
CA PRO A 68 -16.48 -12.63 -5.27
C PRO A 68 -14.99 -12.92 -5.53
N VAL A 69 -14.67 -14.06 -6.15
CA VAL A 69 -13.30 -14.46 -6.48
C VAL A 69 -12.63 -13.51 -7.47
N GLU A 70 -13.36 -13.02 -8.49
CA GLU A 70 -12.77 -12.10 -9.47
C GLU A 70 -12.53 -10.72 -8.87
N ARG A 71 -13.42 -10.28 -7.96
CA ARG A 71 -13.22 -9.03 -7.22
C ARG A 71 -11.95 -9.07 -6.36
N PHE A 72 -11.72 -10.19 -5.69
CA PHE A 72 -10.49 -10.46 -4.95
C PHE A 72 -9.25 -10.39 -5.85
N ARG A 73 -9.26 -11.12 -6.98
CA ARG A 73 -8.15 -11.12 -7.94
C ARG A 73 -7.83 -9.72 -8.45
N GLN A 74 -8.86 -8.96 -8.82
CA GLN A 74 -8.70 -7.61 -9.31
C GLN A 74 -8.10 -6.68 -8.25
N ALA A 75 -8.55 -6.76 -7.00
CA ALA A 75 -7.97 -5.99 -5.90
C ALA A 75 -6.47 -6.32 -5.71
N CYS A 76 -6.08 -7.59 -5.75
CA CYS A 76 -4.67 -7.99 -5.66
C CYS A 76 -3.85 -7.47 -6.85
N ARG A 77 -4.39 -7.51 -8.08
CA ARG A 77 -3.73 -6.93 -9.26
C ARG A 77 -3.57 -5.42 -9.13
N ASN A 78 -4.58 -4.72 -8.63
CA ASN A 78 -4.53 -3.28 -8.40
C ASN A 78 -3.48 -2.92 -7.33
N TYR A 79 -3.40 -3.70 -6.25
CA TYR A 79 -2.36 -3.58 -5.23
C TYR A 79 -0.95 -3.68 -5.84
N ARG A 80 -0.71 -4.72 -6.66
CA ARG A 80 0.56 -4.89 -7.39
C ARG A 80 0.82 -3.72 -8.34
N SER A 81 -0.16 -3.33 -9.14
CA SER A 81 -0.02 -2.23 -10.11
C SER A 81 0.32 -0.90 -9.42
N TYR A 82 -0.32 -0.61 -8.28
CA TYR A 82 -0.02 0.58 -7.49
C TYR A 82 1.42 0.58 -7.00
N ALA A 83 1.87 -0.53 -6.42
CA ALA A 83 3.22 -0.68 -5.89
C ALA A 83 4.30 -0.50 -6.97
N LEU A 84 4.09 -1.07 -8.16
CA LEU A 84 5.01 -0.94 -9.30
C LEU A 84 5.01 0.46 -9.91
N SER A 85 3.86 1.15 -9.89
CA SER A 85 3.73 2.51 -10.44
C SER A 85 4.27 3.58 -9.49
N HIS A 86 4.22 3.32 -8.18
CA HIS A 86 4.62 4.26 -7.13
C HIS A 86 5.57 3.61 -6.09
N PRO A 87 6.75 3.10 -6.49
CA PRO A 87 7.62 2.33 -5.61
C PRO A 87 8.11 3.12 -4.39
N ALA A 88 8.32 4.44 -4.52
CA ALA A 88 8.71 5.30 -3.41
C ALA A 88 7.60 5.45 -2.36
N ARG A 89 6.35 5.61 -2.80
CA ARG A 89 5.16 5.69 -1.92
C ARG A 89 4.90 4.35 -1.23
N TYR A 90 4.98 3.27 -1.98
CA TYR A 90 4.88 1.91 -1.44
C TYR A 90 5.96 1.64 -0.39
N GLY A 91 7.21 2.02 -0.71
CA GLY A 91 8.34 1.92 0.20
C GLY A 91 8.12 2.71 1.49
N LEU A 92 7.59 3.95 1.40
CA LEU A 92 7.24 4.76 2.57
C LEU A 92 6.24 4.06 3.50
N ILE A 93 5.23 3.39 2.95
CA ILE A 93 4.20 2.72 3.77
C ILE A 93 4.73 1.43 4.41
N PHE A 94 5.48 0.61 3.68
CA PHE A 94 5.72 -0.79 4.08
C PHE A 94 7.17 -1.15 4.40
N SER A 95 8.13 -0.25 4.19
CA SER A 95 9.54 -0.52 4.53
C SER A 95 9.88 -0.21 5.98
N ASN A 96 11.09 -0.57 6.39
CA ASN A 96 11.62 -0.21 7.71
C ASN A 96 11.60 1.31 7.92
N GLY A 97 11.18 1.75 9.12
CA GLY A 97 10.97 3.16 9.42
C GLY A 97 9.61 3.71 8.93
N SER A 98 8.69 2.82 8.53
CA SER A 98 7.33 3.19 8.17
C SER A 98 6.64 4.02 9.27
N PRO A 99 5.90 5.08 8.91
CA PRO A 99 5.02 5.78 9.85
C PRO A 99 3.93 4.90 10.47
N LEU A 100 3.65 3.72 9.90
CA LEU A 100 2.68 2.76 10.43
C LEU A 100 3.30 1.84 11.50
N ALA A 101 4.62 1.83 11.69
CA ALA A 101 5.28 0.90 12.61
C ALA A 101 4.80 1.07 14.07
N ASP A 102 4.53 2.31 14.47
CA ASP A 102 3.80 2.59 15.72
C ASP A 102 2.30 2.38 15.50
N GLN A 103 1.78 1.26 16.01
CA GLN A 103 0.37 0.88 15.87
C GLN A 103 -0.61 1.80 16.63
N THR A 104 -0.10 2.67 17.50
CA THR A 104 -0.88 3.70 18.19
C THR A 104 -0.96 5.01 17.40
N SER A 105 -0.17 5.16 16.34
CA SER A 105 -0.13 6.36 15.50
C SER A 105 -1.41 6.56 14.68
N ALA A 106 -1.65 7.80 14.27
CA ALA A 106 -2.73 8.13 13.33
C ALA A 106 -2.55 7.43 11.97
N ALA A 107 -1.32 7.26 11.49
CA ALA A 107 -1.04 6.59 10.22
C ALA A 107 -1.40 5.10 10.27
N ALA A 108 -1.06 4.39 11.36
CA ALA A 108 -1.50 3.01 11.55
C ALA A 108 -3.03 2.92 11.69
N ALA A 109 -3.66 3.88 12.37
CA ALA A 109 -5.12 3.96 12.43
C ALA A 109 -5.79 4.12 11.07
N HIS A 110 -5.17 4.93 10.20
CA HIS A 110 -5.61 5.18 8.84
C HIS A 110 -5.47 3.95 7.93
N GLY A 111 -4.44 3.12 8.14
CA GLY A 111 -4.23 1.90 7.34
C GLY A 111 -5.16 0.72 7.71
N ARG A 112 -5.75 0.71 8.91
CA ARG A 112 -6.62 -0.40 9.36
C ARG A 112 -7.86 -0.61 8.48
N PRO A 113 -8.62 0.43 8.09
CA PRO A 113 -9.71 0.30 7.13
C PRO A 113 -9.28 -0.28 5.78
N VAL A 114 -8.12 0.15 5.25
CA VAL A 114 -7.56 -0.35 3.98
C VAL A 114 -7.31 -1.86 4.04
N PHE A 115 -6.78 -2.35 5.16
CA PHE A 115 -6.67 -3.81 5.39
C PHE A 115 -8.05 -4.47 5.52
N GLY A 116 -9.03 -3.79 6.11
CA GLY A 116 -10.42 -4.25 6.22
C GLY A 116 -11.05 -4.61 4.87
N VAL A 117 -10.73 -3.86 3.81
CA VAL A 117 -11.18 -4.19 2.44
C VAL A 117 -10.76 -5.60 2.03
N LEU A 118 -9.51 -6.00 2.32
CA LEU A 118 -9.03 -7.36 2.03
C LEU A 118 -9.75 -8.41 2.88
N VAL A 119 -10.04 -8.12 4.15
CA VAL A 119 -10.81 -9.00 5.04
C VAL A 119 -12.20 -9.28 4.45
N ASP A 120 -12.87 -8.26 3.93
CA ASP A 120 -14.20 -8.39 3.34
C ASP A 120 -14.18 -9.15 2.02
N LEU A 121 -13.16 -8.92 1.18
CA LEU A 121 -12.94 -9.67 -0.05
C LEU A 121 -12.73 -11.16 0.22
N VAL A 122 -11.89 -11.51 1.20
CA VAL A 122 -11.66 -12.90 1.60
C VAL A 122 -12.93 -13.52 2.17
N ARG A 123 -13.64 -12.82 3.06
CA ARG A 123 -14.90 -13.30 3.67
C ARG A 123 -15.97 -13.63 2.62
N ALA A 124 -15.99 -12.93 1.50
CA ALA A 124 -17.02 -13.09 0.48
C ALA A 124 -16.99 -14.45 -0.26
N PHE A 125 -15.89 -15.21 -0.19
CA PHE A 125 -15.79 -16.50 -0.86
C PHE A 125 -15.04 -17.59 -0.09
N ALA A 126 -14.33 -17.24 0.99
CA ALA A 126 -13.61 -18.24 1.77
C ALA A 126 -14.55 -19.30 2.37
N THR A 127 -14.06 -20.52 2.46
CA THR A 127 -14.74 -21.66 3.09
C THR A 127 -13.88 -22.24 4.23
N GLY A 128 -14.38 -23.30 4.88
CA GLY A 128 -13.59 -24.09 5.83
C GLY A 128 -13.00 -23.28 6.99
N ALA A 129 -11.70 -23.44 7.23
CA ALA A 129 -10.99 -22.76 8.31
C ALA A 129 -10.81 -21.25 8.04
N ALA A 130 -10.61 -20.86 6.78
CA ALA A 130 -10.46 -19.47 6.38
C ALA A 130 -11.75 -18.66 6.65
N ALA A 131 -12.92 -19.25 6.39
CA ALA A 131 -14.21 -18.63 6.70
C ALA A 131 -14.43 -18.38 8.21
N LYS A 132 -13.83 -19.21 9.07
CA LYS A 132 -13.94 -19.07 10.54
C LYS A 132 -13.07 -17.93 11.08
N ASN A 133 -11.99 -17.58 10.38
CA ASN A 133 -11.05 -16.53 10.76
C ASN A 133 -10.62 -15.69 9.54
N PRO A 134 -11.54 -14.91 8.95
CA PRO A 134 -11.27 -14.17 7.71
C PRO A 134 -10.16 -13.12 7.87
N THR A 135 -9.98 -12.57 9.07
CA THR A 135 -8.89 -11.63 9.37
C THR A 135 -7.51 -12.29 9.28
N GLU A 136 -7.34 -13.47 9.87
CA GLU A 136 -6.08 -14.23 9.77
C GLU A 136 -5.84 -14.73 8.35
N ALA A 137 -6.90 -15.17 7.65
CA ALA A 137 -6.80 -15.54 6.25
C ALA A 137 -6.36 -14.35 5.37
N ALA A 138 -6.93 -13.17 5.60
CA ALA A 138 -6.52 -11.93 4.93
C ALA A 138 -5.07 -11.54 5.26
N GLN A 139 -4.61 -11.74 6.49
CA GLN A 139 -3.21 -11.51 6.86
C GLN A 139 -2.26 -12.45 6.09
N ALA A 140 -2.63 -13.73 5.94
CA ALA A 140 -1.84 -14.70 5.17
C ALA A 140 -1.82 -14.35 3.66
N VAL A 141 -2.96 -13.98 3.09
CA VAL A 141 -3.05 -13.46 1.72
C VAL A 141 -2.17 -12.23 1.56
N TRP A 142 -2.30 -11.25 2.45
CA TRP A 142 -1.55 -10.02 2.36
C TRP A 142 -0.05 -10.29 2.43
N SER A 143 0.39 -11.17 3.33
CA SER A 143 1.80 -11.59 3.43
C SER A 143 2.31 -12.18 2.12
N ALA A 144 1.51 -13.02 1.45
CA ALA A 144 1.90 -13.63 0.18
C ALA A 144 1.93 -12.61 -0.97
N VAL A 145 0.89 -11.80 -1.13
CA VAL A 145 0.78 -10.76 -2.17
C VAL A 145 1.84 -9.68 -1.98
N HIS A 146 1.98 -9.17 -0.76
CA HIS A 146 3.01 -8.19 -0.39
C HIS A 146 4.41 -8.74 -0.63
N GLY A 147 4.69 -9.98 -0.21
CA GLY A 147 5.97 -10.64 -0.44
C GLY A 147 6.30 -10.76 -1.92
N ALA A 148 5.36 -11.20 -2.75
CA ALA A 148 5.56 -11.32 -4.20
C ALA A 148 5.87 -9.96 -4.85
N VAL A 149 5.13 -8.91 -4.48
CA VAL A 149 5.36 -7.54 -4.97
C VAL A 149 6.72 -7.00 -4.52
N THR A 150 7.08 -7.20 -3.26
CA THR A 150 8.36 -6.74 -2.71
C THR A 150 9.55 -7.46 -3.37
N ILE A 151 9.43 -8.76 -3.65
CA ILE A 151 10.43 -9.54 -4.41
C ILE A 151 10.57 -9.00 -5.84
N GLU A 152 9.45 -8.68 -6.49
CA GLU A 152 9.44 -8.12 -7.85
C GLU A 152 10.09 -6.73 -7.91
N ILE A 153 9.71 -5.82 -7.01
CA ILE A 153 10.31 -4.47 -6.91
C ILE A 153 11.82 -4.55 -6.68
N ALA A 154 12.27 -5.48 -5.84
CA ALA A 154 13.68 -5.68 -5.56
C ALA A 154 14.45 -6.36 -6.71
N GLY A 155 13.77 -6.89 -7.73
CA GLY A 155 14.40 -7.56 -8.87
C GLY A 155 15.09 -8.88 -8.50
N ILE A 156 14.66 -9.52 -7.39
CA ILE A 156 15.27 -10.75 -6.84
C ILE A 156 14.40 -12.00 -7.06
N GLY A 157 13.40 -11.90 -7.93
CA GLY A 157 12.58 -13.04 -8.34
C GLY A 157 13.42 -14.16 -8.95
N GLN A 158 13.01 -15.40 -8.70
CA GLN A 158 13.69 -16.60 -9.21
C GLN A 158 13.03 -17.17 -10.48
N THR A 159 12.00 -16.50 -10.98
CA THR A 159 11.25 -16.86 -12.19
C THR A 159 11.40 -15.78 -13.25
N PRO A 160 11.31 -16.14 -14.55
CA PRO A 160 11.56 -15.19 -15.63
C PRO A 160 10.42 -14.19 -15.84
N GLU A 161 9.20 -14.51 -15.40
CA GLU A 161 7.99 -13.72 -15.66
C GLU A 161 7.26 -13.40 -14.34
N PRO A 162 7.56 -12.25 -13.71
CA PRO A 162 6.93 -11.86 -12.45
C PRO A 162 5.40 -11.75 -12.52
N ALA A 163 4.87 -11.25 -13.64
CA ALA A 163 3.43 -11.13 -13.85
C ALA A 163 2.73 -12.51 -13.87
N ALA A 164 3.28 -13.48 -14.60
CA ALA A 164 2.75 -14.84 -14.62
C ALA A 164 2.87 -15.52 -13.25
N SER A 165 3.97 -15.28 -12.55
CA SER A 165 4.19 -15.79 -11.19
C SER A 165 3.16 -15.23 -10.19
N PHE A 166 2.80 -13.96 -10.35
CA PHE A 166 1.77 -13.32 -9.54
C PHE A 166 0.38 -13.91 -9.79
N GLU A 167 -0.01 -14.14 -11.06
CA GLU A 167 -1.28 -14.81 -11.36
C GLU A 167 -1.32 -16.24 -10.81
N HIS A 168 -0.22 -16.99 -10.91
CA HIS A 168 -0.10 -18.31 -10.32
C HIS A 168 -0.27 -18.28 -8.79
N LEU A 169 0.30 -17.27 -8.12
CA LEU A 169 0.06 -17.05 -6.69
C LEU A 169 -1.42 -16.84 -6.40
N LEU A 170 -2.12 -16.03 -7.20
CA LEU A 170 -3.57 -15.81 -7.01
C LEU A 170 -4.37 -17.11 -7.18
N ASP A 171 -3.99 -17.98 -8.11
CA ASP A 171 -4.62 -19.29 -8.28
C ASP A 171 -4.47 -20.16 -7.03
N LEU A 172 -3.26 -20.22 -6.46
CA LEU A 172 -2.99 -20.95 -5.23
C LEU A 172 -3.78 -20.39 -4.04
N LEU A 173 -3.85 -19.05 -3.91
CA LEU A 173 -4.60 -18.40 -2.85
C LEU A 173 -6.09 -18.68 -2.96
N VAL A 174 -6.67 -18.54 -4.15
CA VAL A 174 -8.10 -18.81 -4.37
C VAL A 174 -8.43 -20.29 -4.09
N ALA A 175 -7.60 -21.22 -4.56
CA ALA A 175 -7.78 -22.64 -4.29
C ALA A 175 -7.60 -23.01 -2.81
N GLY A 176 -6.75 -22.30 -2.06
CA GLY A 176 -6.55 -22.53 -0.63
C GLY A 176 -7.62 -21.89 0.27
N LEU A 177 -8.32 -20.87 -0.24
CA LEU A 177 -9.40 -20.19 0.48
C LEU A 177 -10.78 -20.80 0.21
N GLY A 178 -11.02 -21.34 -0.99
CA GLY A 178 -12.28 -21.97 -1.42
C GLY A 178 -12.38 -23.44 -1.05
#